data_AF-A0A662H9F8-F1
#
_entry.id   AF-A0A662H9F8-F1
#
_cell.length_a   1.000
_cell.length_b   1.000
_cell.length_c   1.000
_cell.angle_alpha   90.00
_cell.angle_beta   90.00
_cell.angle_gamma   90.00
#
_symmetry.space_group_name_H-M   'P 1'
#
loop_
_entity.id
_entity.type
_entity.pdbx_description
1 polymer ?
#
loop_
_entity_poly.entity_id
_entity_poly.type
_entity_poly.pdbx_seq_one_letter_code
_entity_poly.pdbx_strand_id
1 'polypeptide(L)'
;MPLVKGLRDRVEKFSAKTPADQTGTRYGAVKDIAVGRFTEWASGPTEFRELVRNILESEGVPAGQQGMYYAFAFKCRKALFSHSGPTLKAIINGLISDFTT
;
A
#
# COMPACT_ATOMS: atom_id res chain seq x y z
N MET A 1 -11.94 -15.25 -29.44
CA MET A 1 -11.54 -14.50 -28.22
C MET A 1 -11.13 -13.10 -28.62
N PRO A 2 -11.65 -12.04 -27.99
CA PRO A 2 -11.20 -10.69 -28.29
C PRO A 2 -9.71 -10.59 -27.96
N LEU A 3 -8.93 -10.06 -28.91
CA LEU A 3 -7.46 -9.97 -28.90
C LEU A 3 -6.93 -9.54 -27.52
N VAL A 4 -6.08 -10.38 -26.91
CA VAL A 4 -5.31 -10.02 -25.72
C VAL A 4 -4.50 -8.77 -26.05
N LYS A 5 -4.73 -7.69 -25.31
CA LYS A 5 -4.08 -6.39 -25.56
C LYS A 5 -2.58 -6.48 -25.28
N GLY A 6 -1.77 -6.21 -26.29
CA GLY A 6 -0.31 -6.19 -26.16
C GLY A 6 0.20 -4.92 -25.47
N LEU A 7 1.52 -4.80 -25.29
CA LEU A 7 2.12 -3.61 -24.70
C LEU A 7 1.71 -2.32 -25.44
N ARG A 8 1.75 -2.35 -26.78
CA ARG A 8 1.39 -1.21 -27.63
C ARG A 8 -0.04 -0.73 -27.39
N ASP A 9 -1.01 -1.64 -27.39
CA ASP A 9 -2.41 -1.29 -27.08
C ASP A 9 -2.57 -0.65 -25.70
N ARG A 10 -1.78 -1.10 -24.70
CA ARG A 10 -1.84 -0.58 -23.34
C ARG A 10 -1.24 0.82 -23.24
N VAL A 11 -0.14 1.07 -23.95
CA VAL A 11 0.48 2.40 -24.04
C VAL A 11 -0.45 3.37 -24.75
N GLU A 12 -0.97 3.01 -25.92
CA GLU A 12 -1.92 3.84 -26.68
C GLU A 12 -3.15 4.19 -25.83
N LYS A 13 -3.72 3.20 -25.14
CA LYS A 13 -4.85 3.40 -24.23
C LYS A 13 -4.52 4.31 -23.04
N PHE A 14 -3.31 4.19 -22.47
CA PHE A 14 -2.90 5.03 -21.34
C PHE A 14 -2.72 6.48 -21.79
N SER A 15 -1.96 6.71 -22.87
CA SER A 15 -1.72 8.04 -23.44
C SER A 15 -3.03 8.76 -23.78
N ALA A 16 -4.01 8.04 -24.36
CA ALA A 16 -5.33 8.61 -24.67
C ALA A 16 -6.16 9.00 -23.44
N LYS A 17 -5.85 8.46 -22.24
CA LYS A 17 -6.57 8.74 -20.99
C LYS A 17 -5.91 9.82 -20.13
N THR A 18 -4.66 10.17 -20.43
CA THR A 18 -3.86 11.09 -19.64
C THR A 18 -3.44 12.38 -20.37
N PRO A 19 -4.22 12.94 -21.32
CA PRO A 19 -3.90 14.28 -21.79
C PRO A 19 -4.07 15.28 -20.62
N ALA A 20 -3.24 16.32 -20.59
CA ALA A 20 -3.06 17.18 -19.42
C ALA A 20 -4.35 17.93 -19.04
N ASP A 21 -5.07 18.43 -20.04
CA ASP A 21 -6.39 19.06 -19.95
C ASP A 21 -7.44 18.14 -19.29
N GLN A 22 -7.46 16.87 -19.66
CA GLN A 22 -8.38 15.88 -19.11
C GLN A 22 -7.98 15.44 -17.70
N THR A 23 -6.68 15.28 -17.44
CA THR A 23 -6.17 14.82 -16.15
C THR A 23 -6.41 15.86 -15.06
N GLY A 24 -6.09 17.13 -15.34
CA GLY A 24 -6.32 18.24 -14.42
C GLY A 24 -7.81 18.43 -14.12
N THR A 25 -8.66 18.43 -15.16
CA THR A 25 -10.11 18.56 -15.01
C THR A 25 -10.71 17.43 -14.16
N ARG A 26 -10.32 16.18 -14.42
CA ARG A 26 -10.80 15.01 -13.66
C ARG A 26 -10.35 15.05 -12.21
N TYR A 27 -9.08 15.39 -11.94
CA TYR A 27 -8.61 15.51 -10.56
C TYR A 27 -9.30 16.67 -9.84
N GLY A 28 -9.44 17.84 -10.50
CA GLY A 28 -10.15 18.99 -9.96
C GLY A 28 -11.57 18.65 -9.51
N ALA A 29 -12.32 17.89 -10.32
CA ALA A 29 -13.68 17.46 -10.00
C ALA A 29 -13.81 16.57 -8.75
N VAL A 30 -12.74 15.87 -8.35
CA VAL A 30 -12.75 14.96 -7.18
C VAL A 30 -11.76 15.36 -6.09
N LYS A 31 -11.14 16.53 -6.21
CA LYS A 31 -10.03 16.95 -5.34
C LYS A 31 -10.44 16.96 -3.87
N ASP A 32 -11.62 17.50 -3.57
CA ASP A 32 -12.11 17.61 -2.21
C ASP A 32 -12.37 16.23 -1.58
N ILE A 33 -12.89 15.29 -2.37
CA ILE A 33 -13.06 13.89 -1.94
C ILE A 33 -11.69 13.24 -1.69
N ALA A 34 -10.72 13.47 -2.58
CA ALA A 34 -9.38 12.91 -2.44
C ALA A 34 -8.65 13.46 -1.20
N VAL A 35 -8.69 14.77 -0.98
CA VAL A 35 -8.07 15.44 0.18
C VAL A 35 -8.80 15.07 1.47
N GLY A 36 -10.14 15.01 1.46
CA GLY A 36 -10.94 14.58 2.61
C GLY A 36 -10.56 13.17 3.05
N ARG A 37 -10.53 12.21 2.11
CA ARG A 37 -10.10 10.83 2.39
C ARG A 37 -8.66 10.75 2.87
N PHE A 38 -7.75 11.53 2.30
CA PHE A 38 -6.36 11.53 2.78
C PHE A 38 -6.31 12.00 4.24
N THR A 39 -6.98 13.10 4.56
CA THR A 39 -6.96 13.70 5.90
C THR A 39 -7.58 12.76 6.94
N GLU A 40 -8.67 12.09 6.59
CA GLU A 40 -9.35 11.12 7.47
C GLU A 40 -8.48 9.90 7.76
N TRP A 41 -7.72 9.39 6.78
CA TRP A 41 -7.01 8.13 6.89
C TRP A 41 -5.50 8.25 7.12
N ALA A 42 -4.93 9.45 7.09
CA ALA A 42 -3.49 9.68 7.23
C ALA A 42 -2.94 9.34 8.63
N SER A 43 -3.76 9.46 9.68
CA SER A 43 -3.31 9.17 11.04
C SER A 43 -3.05 7.68 11.26
N GLY A 44 -3.91 6.80 10.74
CA GLY A 44 -3.85 5.37 10.99
C GLY A 44 -2.51 4.70 10.64
N PRO A 45 -1.91 4.94 9.45
CA PRO A 45 -0.56 4.47 9.15
C PRO A 45 0.51 5.02 10.09
N THR A 46 0.40 6.30 10.49
CA THR A 46 1.37 6.92 11.39
C THR A 46 1.30 6.27 12.77
N GLU A 47 0.13 6.16 13.36
CA GLU A 47 -0.10 5.50 14.66
C GLU A 47 0.39 4.05 14.65
N PHE A 48 0.10 3.31 13.57
CA PHE A 48 0.57 1.94 13.43
C PHE A 48 2.11 1.84 13.35
N ARG A 49 2.78 2.77 12.66
CA ARG A 49 4.25 2.84 12.63
C ARG A 49 4.82 3.08 14.03
N GLU A 50 4.20 3.96 14.82
CA GLU A 50 4.64 4.24 16.19
C GLU A 50 4.48 3.01 17.10
N LEU A 51 3.37 2.28 16.97
CA LEU A 51 3.18 1.01 17.67
C LEU A 51 4.32 0.02 17.36
N VAL A 52 4.66 -0.14 16.08
CA VAL A 52 5.74 -1.03 15.66
C VAL A 52 7.08 -0.51 16.17
N ARG A 53 7.34 0.80 16.15
CA ARG A 53 8.56 1.39 16.69
C ARG A 53 8.75 1.04 18.15
N ASN A 54 7.71 1.20 18.97
CA ASN A 54 7.78 0.91 20.40
C ASN A 54 8.16 -0.55 20.66
N ILE A 55 7.63 -1.48 19.88
CA ILE A 55 8.01 -2.91 19.95
C ILE A 55 9.49 -3.07 19.60
N LEU A 56 9.93 -2.50 18.47
CA LEU A 56 11.31 -2.62 18.00
C LEU A 56 12.33 -1.99 18.97
N GLU A 57 12.00 -0.86 19.57
CA GLU A 57 12.83 -0.21 20.59
C GLU A 57 12.90 -1.04 21.86
N SER A 58 11.78 -1.65 22.29
CA SER A 58 11.78 -2.55 23.45
C SER A 58 12.61 -3.83 23.22
N GLU A 59 12.70 -4.29 21.97
CA GLU A 59 13.54 -5.41 21.54
C GLU A 59 14.98 -4.99 21.20
N GLY A 60 15.34 -3.71 21.41
CA GLY A 60 16.69 -3.20 21.19
C GLY A 60 17.12 -3.06 19.73
N VAL A 61 16.17 -3.05 18.78
CA VAL A 61 16.47 -2.93 17.35
C VAL A 61 16.87 -1.48 17.02
N PRO A 62 18.10 -1.24 16.53
CA PRO A 62 18.58 0.10 16.20
C PRO A 62 17.73 0.78 15.12
N ALA A 63 17.49 2.08 15.26
CA ALA A 63 16.63 2.85 14.34
C ALA A 63 16.97 2.66 12.85
N GLY A 64 18.27 2.57 12.51
CA GLY A 64 18.73 2.35 11.13
C GLY A 64 18.33 0.99 10.52
N GLN A 65 17.94 0.01 11.34
CA GLN A 65 17.52 -1.33 10.92
C GLN A 65 16.00 -1.52 10.94
N GLN A 66 15.25 -0.59 11.53
CA GLN A 66 13.80 -0.72 11.72
C GLN A 66 13.00 -0.67 10.41
N GLY A 67 13.58 -0.14 9.33
CA GLY A 67 12.93 -0.01 8.01
C GLY A 67 12.31 -1.32 7.48
N MET A 68 13.04 -2.43 7.59
CA MET A 68 12.55 -3.74 7.12
C MET A 68 11.38 -4.26 7.96
N TYR A 69 11.42 -4.02 9.27
CA TYR A 69 10.34 -4.40 10.18
C TYR A 69 9.08 -3.58 9.94
N TYR A 70 9.20 -2.28 9.64
CA TYR A 70 8.06 -1.48 9.22
C TYR A 70 7.44 -2.03 7.93
N ALA A 71 8.27 -2.34 6.93
CA ALA A 71 7.79 -2.92 5.67
C ALA A 71 7.02 -4.24 5.89
N PHE A 72 7.56 -5.15 6.72
CA PHE A 72 6.88 -6.37 7.12
C PHE A 72 5.53 -6.07 7.80
N ALA A 73 5.55 -5.23 8.84
CA ALA A 73 4.35 -4.89 9.60
C ALA A 73 3.25 -4.26 8.73
N PHE A 74 3.60 -3.37 7.79
CA PHE A 74 2.64 -2.77 6.86
C PHE A 74 2.07 -3.79 5.86
N LYS A 75 2.86 -4.77 5.39
CA LYS A 75 2.34 -5.87 4.59
C LYS A 75 1.33 -6.72 5.39
N CYS A 76 1.63 -7.01 6.66
CA CYS A 76 0.71 -7.72 7.56
C CYS A 76 -0.60 -6.93 7.79
N ARG A 77 -0.48 -5.62 8.07
CA ARG A 77 -1.64 -4.72 8.22
C ARG A 77 -2.49 -4.65 6.97
N LYS A 78 -1.88 -4.64 5.79
CA LYS A 78 -2.62 -4.70 4.52
C LYS A 78 -3.42 -5.99 4.40
N ALA A 79 -2.84 -7.14 4.74
CA ALA A 79 -3.54 -8.43 4.66
C ALA A 79 -4.76 -8.49 5.59
N LEU A 80 -4.66 -7.88 6.79
CA LEU A 80 -5.75 -7.79 7.76
C LEU A 80 -7.01 -7.07 7.23
N PHE A 81 -6.87 -6.14 6.28
CA PHE A 81 -8.03 -5.44 5.70
C PHE A 81 -8.87 -6.32 4.77
N SER A 82 -8.32 -7.43 4.28
CA SER A 82 -8.99 -8.28 3.27
C SER A 82 -9.19 -9.72 3.72
N HIS A 83 -8.52 -10.15 4.79
CA HIS A 83 -8.50 -11.55 5.21
C HIS A 83 -8.56 -11.69 6.73
N SER A 84 -9.13 -12.81 7.18
CA SER A 84 -9.18 -13.21 8.58
C SER A 84 -9.00 -14.73 8.70
N GLY A 85 -8.88 -15.23 9.94
CA GLY A 85 -8.85 -16.65 10.23
C GLY A 85 -7.70 -17.41 9.53
N PRO A 86 -7.95 -18.64 9.04
CA PRO A 86 -6.92 -19.49 8.43
C PRO A 86 -6.22 -18.85 7.22
N THR A 87 -6.96 -18.11 6.38
CA THR A 87 -6.41 -17.44 5.20
C THR A 87 -5.39 -16.38 5.59
N LEU A 88 -5.75 -15.55 6.58
CA LEU A 88 -4.82 -14.53 7.10
C LEU A 88 -3.56 -15.20 7.65
N LYS A 89 -3.70 -16.27 8.45
CA LYS A 89 -2.56 -16.99 9.02
C LYS A 89 -1.61 -17.51 7.93
N ALA A 90 -2.14 -18.07 6.85
CA ALA A 90 -1.34 -18.55 5.73
C ALA A 90 -0.56 -17.40 5.05
N ILE A 91 -1.19 -16.24 4.85
CA ILE A 91 -0.53 -15.07 4.27
C ILE A 91 0.59 -14.55 5.18
N ILE A 92 0.33 -14.43 6.48
CA ILE A 92 1.33 -13.96 7.46
C ILE A 92 2.52 -14.91 7.50
N ASN A 93 2.30 -16.23 7.47
CA ASN A 93 3.39 -17.21 7.41
C ASN A 93 4.25 -17.06 6.14
N GLY A 94 3.61 -16.81 4.98
CA GLY A 94 4.33 -16.52 3.75
C GLY A 94 5.16 -15.23 3.83
N LEU A 95 4.61 -14.19 4.46
CA LEU A 95 5.33 -12.93 4.70
C LEU A 95 6.51 -13.09 5.66
N ILE A 96 6.39 -13.93 6.69
CA ILE A 96 7.53 -14.23 7.57
C ILE A 96 8.66 -14.84 6.74
N SER A 97 8.36 -15.86 5.94
CA SER A 97 9.34 -16.52 5.07
C SER A 97 10.03 -15.54 4.10
N ASP A 98 9.29 -14.61 3.50
CA ASP A 98 9.79 -13.59 2.56
C ASP A 98 10.79 -12.61 3.21
N PHE A 99 10.68 -12.37 4.51
CA PHE A 99 11.54 -11.39 5.21
C PHE A 99 12.69 -12.03 5.99
N THR A 100 12.69 -13.35 6.14
CA THR A 100 13.73 -14.11 6.86
C THR A 100 14.64 -14.92 5.94
N THR A 101 14.35 -14.97 4.64
CA THR A 101 15.13 -15.70 3.63
C THR A 101 15.77 -14.71 2.67
#